data_AF-A0A1X7VFZ0-F1
#
_entry.id   AF-A0A1X7VFZ0-F1
#
_cell.length_a   1.000
_cell.length_b   1.000
_cell.length_c   1.000
_cell.angle_alpha   90.00
_cell.angle_beta   90.00
_cell.angle_gamma   90.00
#
_symmetry.space_group_name_H-M   'P 1'
#
loop_
_entity.id
_entity.type
_entity.pdbx_description
1 polymer ?
#
loop_
_entity_poly.entity_id
_entity_poly.type
_entity_poly.pdbx_seq_one_letter_code
_entity_poly.pdbx_strand_id
1 'polypeptide(L)'
;MAAKGPGKDYQPVKREKHSTVRVGDYLYMWGGDQPDLPEVHNNEKKKSMCSVMEVYHLVTGRWEQKPTTGNPPLGVMGYAAAAIGNEIFYFGGYCGHPGCFHNSLYSFNVDTFNWKELSPTTSRHGPRMKWLCDMIAIKVNGLTALCVGLGEDGSCIVKGGLTFSSSSSP
;
A
#
# COMPACT_ATOMS: atom_id res chain seq x y z
N MET A 1 -44.84 7.97 -5.53
CA MET A 1 -43.54 7.82 -4.86
C MET A 1 -43.12 6.37 -5.03
N ALA A 2 -42.32 6.05 -6.05
CA ALA A 2 -41.85 4.68 -6.26
C ALA A 2 -40.67 4.42 -5.31
N ALA A 3 -40.82 3.41 -4.45
CA ALA A 3 -39.74 2.95 -3.59
C ALA A 3 -38.59 2.41 -4.45
N LYS A 4 -37.42 3.04 -4.34
CA LYS A 4 -36.17 2.56 -4.94
C LYS A 4 -35.80 1.26 -4.20
N GLY A 5 -35.73 0.13 -4.91
CA GLY A 5 -35.29 -1.14 -4.33
C GLY A 5 -33.89 -1.04 -3.70
N PRO A 6 -33.48 -1.99 -2.85
CA PRO A 6 -32.19 -1.94 -2.17
C PRO A 6 -31.08 -1.94 -3.23
N GLY A 7 -30.40 -0.81 -3.37
CA GLY A 7 -29.25 -0.69 -4.25
C GLY A 7 -28.21 -1.72 -3.82
N LYS A 8 -27.65 -2.47 -4.78
CA LYS A 8 -26.58 -3.44 -4.51
C LYS A 8 -25.48 -2.74 -3.71
N ASP A 9 -25.15 -3.29 -2.53
CA ASP A 9 -23.99 -2.84 -1.76
C ASP A 9 -22.75 -2.91 -2.67
N TYR A 10 -21.95 -1.84 -2.67
CA TYR A 10 -20.75 -1.75 -3.49
C TYR A 10 -19.79 -2.92 -3.19
N GLN A 11 -19.06 -3.38 -4.21
CA GLN A 11 -18.03 -4.40 -4.08
C GLN A 11 -16.83 -4.01 -4.94
N PRO A 12 -15.59 -4.11 -4.42
CA PRO A 12 -14.39 -3.88 -5.20
C PRO A 12 -14.30 -4.84 -6.39
N VAL A 13 -13.67 -4.36 -7.47
CA VAL A 13 -13.34 -5.23 -8.60
C VAL A 13 -12.35 -6.33 -8.17
N LYS A 14 -12.47 -7.50 -8.81
CA LYS A 14 -11.53 -8.62 -8.64
C LYS A 14 -10.11 -8.16 -8.91
N ARG A 15 -9.20 -8.51 -8.00
CA ARG A 15 -7.79 -8.13 -8.08
C ARG A 15 -6.89 -9.09 -7.32
N GLU A 16 -5.62 -9.16 -7.69
CA GLU A 16 -4.59 -9.95 -7.00
C GLU A 16 -3.36 -9.09 -6.63
N LYS A 17 -2.43 -9.64 -5.85
CA LYS A 17 -1.19 -8.95 -5.43
C LYS A 17 -1.42 -7.60 -4.74
N HIS A 18 -2.60 -7.39 -4.15
CA HIS A 18 -2.91 -6.27 -3.27
C HIS A 18 -2.57 -6.64 -1.83
N SER A 19 -2.53 -5.63 -0.95
CA SER A 19 -2.49 -5.84 0.49
C SER A 19 -3.67 -5.13 1.15
N THR A 20 -4.16 -5.69 2.25
CA THR A 20 -5.21 -5.10 3.07
C THR A 20 -4.66 -4.79 4.47
N VAL A 21 -4.84 -3.56 4.94
CA VAL A 21 -4.36 -3.15 6.27
C VAL A 21 -5.53 -2.74 7.15
N ARG A 22 -5.56 -3.24 8.38
CA ARG A 22 -6.57 -2.84 9.37
C ARG A 22 -6.16 -1.57 10.12
N VAL A 23 -7.06 -0.60 10.20
CA VAL A 23 -6.97 0.54 11.12
C VAL A 23 -8.33 0.72 11.81
N GLY A 24 -8.36 0.59 13.13
CA GLY A 24 -9.61 0.58 13.89
C GLY A 24 -10.58 -0.52 13.43
N ASP A 25 -11.80 -0.13 13.09
CA ASP A 25 -12.87 -1.02 12.60
C ASP A 25 -12.95 -1.08 11.07
N TYR A 26 -11.91 -0.62 10.37
CA TYR A 26 -11.85 -0.60 8.92
C TYR A 26 -10.67 -1.40 8.37
N LEU A 27 -10.89 -2.08 7.24
CA LEU A 27 -9.81 -2.57 6.37
C LEU A 27 -9.66 -1.62 5.19
N TYR A 28 -8.41 -1.30 4.85
CA TYR A 28 -8.04 -0.46 3.73
C TYR A 28 -7.33 -1.33 2.70
N MET A 29 -7.81 -1.30 1.46
CA MET A 29 -7.26 -2.04 0.34
C MET A 29 -6.97 -1.05 -0.79
N TRP A 30 -5.73 -1.04 -1.24
CA TRP A 30 -5.26 -0.19 -2.32
C TRP A 30 -4.64 -1.05 -3.43
N GLY A 31 -4.46 -0.48 -4.62
CA GLY A 31 -3.73 -1.13 -5.71
C GLY A 31 -4.24 -2.54 -6.04
N GLY A 32 -3.31 -3.39 -6.44
CA GLY A 32 -3.54 -4.73 -6.96
C GLY A 32 -3.61 -4.79 -8.48
N ASP A 33 -3.26 -5.95 -9.01
CA ASP A 33 -3.48 -6.29 -10.41
C ASP A 33 -4.97 -6.50 -10.62
N GLN A 34 -5.57 -5.70 -11.49
CA GLN A 34 -7.02 -5.65 -11.70
C GLN A 34 -7.33 -5.44 -13.19
N PRO A 35 -8.52 -5.84 -13.66
CA PRO A 35 -8.93 -5.58 -15.03
C PRO A 35 -8.73 -4.10 -15.40
N ASP A 36 -8.35 -3.85 -16.64
CA ASP A 36 -8.13 -2.51 -17.22
C ASP A 36 -6.92 -1.72 -16.71
N LEU A 37 -6.17 -2.22 -15.72
CA LEU A 37 -4.96 -1.57 -15.23
C LEU A 37 -3.88 -1.53 -16.32
N PRO A 38 -3.37 -0.34 -16.72
CA PRO A 38 -2.35 -0.25 -17.76
C PRO A 38 -0.97 -0.78 -17.35
N GLU A 39 -0.38 -1.65 -18.16
CA GLU A 39 1.00 -2.17 -18.05
C GLU A 39 2.08 -1.18 -18.54
N VAL A 40 1.88 0.12 -18.26
CA VAL A 40 2.83 1.20 -18.59
C VAL A 40 3.34 1.85 -17.31
N HIS A 41 4.53 2.46 -17.34
CA HIS A 41 5.14 3.01 -16.12
C HIS A 41 4.19 3.96 -15.38
N ASN A 42 3.65 4.94 -16.09
CA ASN A 42 2.65 5.87 -15.56
C ASN A 42 1.83 6.48 -16.71
N ASN A 43 0.52 6.62 -16.52
CA ASN A 43 -0.37 7.39 -17.41
C ASN A 43 -1.62 7.84 -16.62
N GLU A 44 -2.45 8.69 -17.24
CA GLU A 44 -3.64 9.24 -16.56
C GLU A 44 -4.67 8.16 -16.17
N LYS A 45 -4.86 7.12 -17.00
CA LYS A 45 -5.77 6.01 -16.67
C LYS A 45 -5.32 5.28 -15.41
N LYS A 46 -4.04 4.94 -15.31
CA LYS A 46 -3.45 4.30 -14.14
C LYS A 46 -3.56 5.18 -12.89
N LYS A 47 -3.20 6.46 -13.00
CA LYS A 47 -3.35 7.42 -11.90
C LYS A 47 -4.79 7.43 -11.39
N SER A 48 -5.76 7.56 -12.29
CA SER A 48 -7.18 7.55 -11.92
C SER A 48 -7.59 6.28 -11.18
N MET A 49 -7.13 5.10 -11.62
CA MET A 49 -7.42 3.83 -10.95
C MET A 49 -6.71 3.66 -9.60
N CYS A 50 -5.59 4.36 -9.37
CA CYS A 50 -4.81 4.30 -8.13
C CYS A 50 -5.14 5.43 -7.15
N SER A 51 -5.93 6.43 -7.58
CA SER A 51 -6.40 7.54 -6.74
C SER A 51 -7.68 7.22 -5.97
N VAL A 52 -7.92 5.94 -5.69
CA VAL A 52 -9.04 5.45 -4.89
C VAL A 52 -8.55 4.44 -3.87
N MET A 53 -9.20 4.42 -2.71
CA MET A 53 -8.99 3.48 -1.62
C MET A 53 -10.28 2.69 -1.41
N GLU A 54 -10.19 1.37 -1.42
CA GLU A 54 -11.31 0.52 -1.05
C GLU A 54 -11.30 0.36 0.47
N VAL A 55 -12.43 0.66 1.12
CA VAL A 55 -12.56 0.65 2.57
C VAL A 55 -13.68 -0.30 2.96
N TYR A 56 -13.36 -1.30 3.78
CA TYR A 56 -14.33 -2.23 4.32
C TYR A 56 -14.58 -1.94 5.79
N HIS A 57 -15.83 -1.68 6.15
CA HIS A 57 -16.23 -1.54 7.54
C HIS A 57 -16.53 -2.90 8.14
N LEU A 58 -15.71 -3.32 9.11
CA LEU A 58 -15.75 -4.66 9.70
C LEU A 58 -17.08 -4.94 10.44
N VAL A 59 -17.67 -3.91 11.07
CA VAL A 59 -18.88 -4.09 11.88
C VAL A 59 -20.13 -4.23 11.01
N THR A 60 -20.25 -3.44 9.95
CA THR A 60 -21.42 -3.50 9.05
C THR A 60 -21.24 -4.48 7.90
N GLY A 61 -20.01 -4.92 7.64
CA GLY A 61 -19.67 -5.81 6.53
C GLY A 61 -19.83 -5.15 5.15
N ARG A 62 -19.61 -3.84 5.06
CA ARG A 62 -19.84 -3.07 3.82
C ARG A 62 -18.56 -2.48 3.26
N TRP A 63 -18.45 -2.51 1.95
CA TRP A 63 -17.40 -1.83 1.21
C TRP A 63 -17.85 -0.43 0.77
N GLU A 64 -16.90 0.49 0.79
CA GLU A 64 -17.00 1.84 0.26
C GLU A 64 -15.74 2.15 -0.54
N GLN A 65 -15.90 2.80 -1.68
CA GLN A 65 -14.76 3.34 -2.42
C GLN A 65 -14.60 4.82 -2.08
N LYS A 66 -13.40 5.23 -1.68
CA LYS A 66 -13.10 6.61 -1.29
C LYS A 66 -11.99 7.20 -2.15
N PRO A 67 -12.19 8.39 -2.76
CA PRO A 67 -11.14 9.05 -3.50
C PRO A 67 -10.00 9.45 -2.55
N THR A 68 -8.78 9.43 -3.07
CA THR A 68 -7.58 9.85 -2.33
C THR A 68 -6.98 11.11 -2.93
N THR A 69 -6.24 11.86 -2.12
CA THR A 69 -5.49 13.05 -2.55
C THR A 69 -3.98 12.82 -2.45
N GLY A 70 -3.19 13.73 -3.04
CA GLY A 70 -1.75 13.58 -3.14
C GLY A 70 -1.35 12.68 -4.32
N ASN A 71 -0.15 12.09 -4.24
CA ASN A 71 0.38 11.22 -5.28
C ASN A 71 0.50 9.79 -4.75
N PRO A 72 -0.39 8.86 -5.17
CA PRO A 72 -0.27 7.46 -4.81
C PRO A 72 1.06 6.84 -5.30
N PRO A 73 1.56 5.78 -4.64
CA PRO A 73 2.72 5.04 -5.11
C PRO A 73 2.52 4.49 -6.53
N LEU A 74 3.63 4.35 -7.28
CA LEU A 74 3.61 3.70 -8.59
C LEU A 74 3.75 2.17 -8.51
N GLY A 75 4.33 1.65 -7.43
CA GLY A 75 4.41 0.21 -7.14
C GLY A 75 3.06 -0.34 -6.70
N VAL A 76 2.17 -0.57 -7.66
CA VAL A 76 0.75 -0.89 -7.42
C VAL A 76 0.49 -2.37 -7.11
N MET A 77 1.47 -3.26 -7.37
CA MET A 77 1.35 -4.71 -7.17
C MET A 77 2.46 -5.27 -6.29
N GLY A 78 2.12 -6.18 -5.37
CA GLY A 78 3.08 -6.93 -4.56
C GLY A 78 3.92 -6.05 -3.62
N TYR A 79 3.39 -4.88 -3.27
CA TYR A 79 3.97 -3.96 -2.30
C TYR A 79 3.68 -4.46 -0.88
N ALA A 80 4.52 -4.03 0.07
CA ALA A 80 4.32 -4.31 1.48
C ALA A 80 3.54 -3.16 2.14
N ALA A 81 2.60 -3.46 3.03
CA ALA A 81 1.82 -2.44 3.73
C ALA A 81 1.51 -2.79 5.19
N ALA A 82 1.55 -1.79 6.07
CA ALA A 82 1.22 -1.94 7.50
C ALA A 82 0.91 -0.59 8.14
N ALA A 83 0.14 -0.60 9.23
CA ALA A 83 -0.29 0.62 9.93
C ALA A 83 0.47 0.88 11.22
N ILE A 84 0.68 2.16 11.52
CA ILE A 84 1.04 2.67 12.85
C ILE A 84 0.07 3.80 13.19
N GLY A 85 -0.80 3.58 14.16
CA GLY A 85 -1.88 4.52 14.46
C GLY A 85 -2.79 4.70 13.25
N ASN A 86 -2.98 5.95 12.82
CA ASN A 86 -3.82 6.33 11.68
C ASN A 86 -3.02 6.50 10.36
N GLU A 87 -1.74 6.14 10.36
CA GLU A 87 -0.90 6.13 9.15
C GLU A 87 -0.70 4.70 8.66
N ILE A 88 -0.97 4.46 7.38
CA ILE A 88 -0.62 3.23 6.68
C ILE A 88 0.62 3.50 5.84
N PHE A 89 1.64 2.67 6.01
CA PHE A 89 2.87 2.76 5.25
C PHE A 89 2.84 1.76 4.10
N TYR A 90 3.36 2.18 2.96
CA TYR A 90 3.45 1.38 1.74
C TYR A 90 4.90 1.39 1.26
N PHE A 91 5.45 0.21 0.97
CA PHE A 91 6.83 0.08 0.55
C PHE A 91 6.96 -0.83 -0.68
N GLY A 92 7.67 -0.31 -1.67
CA GLY A 92 8.11 -1.04 -2.84
C GLY A 92 7.00 -1.38 -3.85
N GLY A 93 7.07 -2.58 -4.43
CA GLY A 93 6.09 -3.09 -5.39
C GLY A 93 6.51 -2.95 -6.86
N TYR A 94 5.74 -3.60 -7.72
CA TYR A 94 5.89 -3.57 -9.17
C TYR A 94 4.87 -2.62 -9.77
N CYS A 95 5.33 -1.79 -10.71
CA CYS A 95 4.45 -0.85 -11.36
C CYS A 95 3.57 -1.50 -12.44
N GLY A 96 3.90 -2.67 -12.98
CA GLY A 96 3.13 -3.26 -14.11
C GLY A 96 3.81 -3.07 -15.46
N HIS A 97 4.77 -2.16 -15.55
CA HIS A 97 5.64 -2.04 -16.73
C HIS A 97 6.82 -3.01 -16.62
N PRO A 98 7.18 -3.76 -17.68
CA PRO A 98 8.25 -4.76 -17.61
C PRO A 98 9.53 -4.23 -16.94
N GLY A 99 9.98 -4.93 -15.88
CA GLY A 99 11.19 -4.58 -15.13
C GLY A 99 11.10 -3.35 -14.20
N CYS A 100 9.92 -2.74 -14.07
CA CYS A 100 9.69 -1.53 -13.26
C CYS A 100 9.30 -1.86 -11.82
N PHE A 101 10.30 -2.02 -10.95
CA PHE A 101 10.11 -2.19 -9.51
C PHE A 101 10.47 -0.91 -8.76
N HIS A 102 9.71 -0.61 -7.71
CA HIS A 102 9.90 0.56 -6.87
C HIS A 102 10.46 0.17 -5.51
N ASN A 103 11.16 1.12 -4.86
CA ASN A 103 11.64 1.03 -3.48
C ASN A 103 11.24 2.28 -2.67
N SER A 104 10.26 3.05 -3.17
CA SER A 104 9.78 4.24 -2.46
C SER A 104 8.99 3.84 -1.22
N LEU A 105 9.14 4.62 -0.15
CA LEU A 105 8.31 4.55 1.06
C LEU A 105 7.28 5.68 1.01
N TYR A 106 6.02 5.31 1.13
CA TYR A 106 4.90 6.24 1.23
C TYR A 106 4.18 6.04 2.56
N SER A 107 3.53 7.10 3.03
CA SER A 107 2.48 7.00 4.04
C SER A 107 1.13 7.47 3.49
N PHE A 108 0.08 6.91 4.04
CA PHE A 108 -1.30 7.23 3.77
C PHE A 108 -2.03 7.50 5.08
N ASN A 109 -2.55 8.71 5.22
CA ASN A 109 -3.30 9.12 6.40
C ASN A 109 -4.77 8.73 6.25
N VAL A 110 -5.30 7.89 7.13
CA VAL A 110 -6.67 7.39 6.99
C VAL A 110 -7.77 8.39 7.38
N ASP A 111 -7.41 9.47 8.08
CA ASP A 111 -8.36 10.53 8.46
C ASP A 111 -8.57 11.52 7.31
N THR A 112 -7.50 11.83 6.58
CA THR A 112 -7.48 12.82 5.49
C THR A 112 -7.51 12.21 4.09
N PHE A 113 -7.34 10.89 3.98
CA PHE A 113 -7.24 10.17 2.70
C PHE A 113 -6.16 10.74 1.78
N ASN A 114 -5.01 11.12 2.38
CA ASN A 114 -3.91 11.76 1.69
C ASN A 114 -2.66 10.87 1.62
N TRP A 115 -2.05 10.83 0.44
CA TRP A 115 -0.76 10.19 0.20
C TRP A 115 0.40 11.15 0.37
N LYS A 116 1.46 10.69 1.03
CA LYS A 116 2.72 11.41 1.17
C LYS A 116 3.90 10.49 0.86
N GLU A 117 4.76 10.92 -0.06
CA GLU A 117 6.05 10.25 -0.28
C GLU A 117 7.00 10.62 0.86
N LEU A 118 7.52 9.62 1.56
CA LEU A 118 8.46 9.79 2.67
C LEU A 118 9.91 9.59 2.22
N SER A 119 10.13 8.64 1.31
CA SER A 119 11.45 8.37 0.75
C SER A 119 11.31 7.91 -0.69
N PRO A 120 11.93 8.61 -1.66
CA PRO A 120 11.85 8.22 -3.06
C PRO A 120 12.77 7.05 -3.38
N THR A 121 12.45 6.34 -4.46
CA THR A 121 13.34 5.34 -5.05
C THR A 121 14.62 6.03 -5.54
N THR A 122 15.77 5.75 -4.92
CA THR A 122 17.07 6.28 -5.35
C THR A 122 17.97 5.18 -5.92
N SER A 123 18.79 5.52 -6.92
CA SER A 123 19.73 4.59 -7.56
C SER A 123 20.91 4.17 -6.67
N ARG A 124 21.15 4.86 -5.54
CA ARG A 124 22.29 4.63 -4.64
C ARG A 124 22.00 3.69 -3.46
N HIS A 125 20.73 3.47 -3.11
CA HIS A 125 20.33 2.70 -1.93
C HIS A 125 19.14 1.78 -2.20
N GLY A 126 19.12 1.10 -3.36
CA GLY A 126 18.06 0.15 -3.64
C GLY A 126 18.32 -1.19 -2.94
N PRO A 127 17.48 -1.66 -1.99
CA PRO A 127 17.37 -3.10 -1.80
C PRO A 127 17.11 -3.75 -3.16
N ARG A 128 17.84 -4.83 -3.48
CA ARG A 128 17.65 -5.60 -4.73
C ARG A 128 16.18 -5.96 -4.87
N MET A 129 15.66 -5.77 -6.09
CA MET A 129 14.30 -6.08 -6.58
C MET A 129 13.53 -7.09 -5.72
N LYS A 130 12.43 -6.69 -5.06
CA LYS A 130 11.59 -7.64 -4.30
C LYS A 130 10.11 -7.49 -4.64
N TRP A 131 9.57 -8.55 -5.22
CA TRP A 131 8.15 -8.75 -5.53
C TRP A 131 7.57 -9.68 -4.45
N LEU A 132 6.31 -9.48 -4.03
CA LEU A 132 5.67 -10.25 -2.95
C LEU A 132 6.31 -10.03 -1.56
N CYS A 133 6.58 -8.77 -1.21
CA CYS A 133 7.03 -8.44 0.15
C CYS A 133 5.86 -8.39 1.13
N ASP A 134 6.10 -8.78 2.37
CA ASP A 134 5.16 -8.58 3.48
C ASP A 134 5.72 -7.52 4.44
N MET A 135 4.85 -6.75 5.10
CA MET A 135 5.26 -5.81 6.12
C MET A 135 4.41 -6.02 7.36
N ILE A 136 5.08 -6.19 8.49
CA ILE A 136 4.44 -6.34 9.79
C ILE A 136 4.80 -5.16 10.68
N ALA A 137 3.80 -4.64 11.41
CA ALA A 137 4.02 -3.65 12.45
C ALA A 137 4.41 -4.33 13.77
N ILE A 138 5.68 -4.21 14.07
CA ILE A 138 6.41 -4.42 15.32
C ILE A 138 6.12 -3.50 16.50
N LYS A 139 5.63 -3.95 17.67
CA LYS A 139 5.79 -3.14 18.90
C LYS A 139 6.81 -3.78 19.83
N VAL A 140 7.95 -3.11 20.05
CA VAL A 140 9.02 -3.58 20.93
C VAL A 140 9.39 -2.48 21.92
N ASN A 141 9.24 -2.75 23.22
CA ASN A 141 9.61 -1.85 24.32
C ASN A 141 9.04 -0.41 24.19
N GLY A 142 7.80 -0.28 23.70
CA GLY A 142 7.14 1.02 23.52
C GLY A 142 7.46 1.74 22.21
N LEU A 143 8.42 1.23 21.41
CA LEU A 143 8.71 1.71 20.07
C LEU A 143 7.97 0.86 19.04
N THR A 144 7.32 1.53 18.08
CA THR A 144 6.73 0.87 16.92
C THR A 144 7.73 0.87 15.77
N ALA A 145 8.03 -0.31 15.22
CA ALA A 145 8.86 -0.50 14.06
C ALA A 145 8.08 -1.25 12.98
N LEU A 146 8.31 -0.92 11.72
CA LEU A 146 7.83 -1.72 10.60
C LEU A 146 8.96 -2.67 10.22
N CYS A 147 8.68 -3.96 10.26
CA CYS A 147 9.57 -4.97 9.72
C CYS A 147 9.05 -5.36 8.36
N VAL A 148 9.83 -5.11 7.32
CA VAL A 148 9.52 -5.63 5.99
C VAL A 148 10.16 -7.02 5.90
N GLY A 149 9.31 -8.04 5.84
CA GLY A 149 9.70 -9.41 5.52
C GLY A 149 10.11 -9.46 4.06
N LEU A 150 11.41 -9.51 3.83
CA LEU A 150 12.01 -9.51 2.50
C LEU A 150 12.44 -10.95 2.18
N GLY A 151 11.86 -11.56 1.15
CA GLY A 151 12.24 -12.91 0.68
C GLY A 151 13.72 -13.01 0.28
N GLU A 152 14.28 -14.21 0.53
CA GLU A 152 15.63 -14.80 0.35
C GLU A 152 16.90 -13.97 0.62
N ASP A 153 16.90 -12.64 0.50
CA ASP A 153 18.11 -11.81 0.63
C ASP A 153 18.00 -10.74 1.73
N GLY A 154 17.58 -11.12 2.94
CA GLY A 154 17.67 -10.30 4.16
C GLY A 154 16.54 -9.28 4.36
N SER A 155 16.15 -9.07 5.63
CA SER A 155 15.08 -8.21 6.15
C SER A 155 15.52 -6.74 6.37
N CYS A 156 14.62 -5.78 6.20
CA CYS A 156 14.86 -4.39 6.62
C CYS A 156 13.89 -3.96 7.73
N ILE A 157 14.42 -3.22 8.72
CA ILE A 157 13.63 -2.63 9.79
C ILE A 157 13.50 -1.14 9.50
N VAL A 158 12.29 -0.67 9.28
CA VAL A 158 11.96 0.76 9.27
C VAL A 158 11.48 1.11 10.67
N LYS A 159 12.38 1.60 11.54
CA LYS A 159 11.98 2.08 12.87
C LYS A 159 11.16 3.37 12.73
N GLY A 160 10.13 3.54 13.57
CA GLY A 160 9.32 4.76 13.70
C GLY A 160 10.12 5.97 14.22
N GLY A 161 11.12 6.36 13.45
CA GLY A 161 12.19 7.31 13.71
C GLY A 161 13.24 7.11 12.60
N LEU A 162 13.00 7.77 11.45
CA LEU A 162 13.68 7.67 10.15
C LEU A 162 15.17 7.27 10.19
N THR A 163 15.46 5.98 10.38
CA THR A 163 16.81 5.42 10.21
C THR A 163 16.70 4.06 9.54
N PHE A 164 17.26 3.97 8.32
CA PHE A 164 17.43 2.73 7.60
C PHE A 164 18.81 2.16 7.99
N SER A 165 18.85 1.03 8.67
CA SER A 165 20.09 0.27 8.85
C SER A 165 19.99 -1.01 8.05
N SER A 166 20.73 -1.11 6.96
CA SER A 166 21.02 -2.39 6.31
C SER A 166 22.01 -3.14 7.20
N SER A 167 21.62 -4.23 7.84
CA SER A 167 22.58 -5.19 8.40
C SER A 167 22.96 -6.17 7.30
N SER A 168 24.11 -5.95 6.65
CA SER A 168 24.84 -7.04 6.02
C SER A 168 25.59 -7.78 7.13
N SER A 169 25.23 -9.03 7.40
CA SER A 169 26.11 -9.92 8.17
C SER A 169 27.39 -10.17 7.35
N PRO A 170 28.55 -10.30 8.02
CA PRO A 170 29.86 -10.41 7.38
C PRO A 170 30.06 -11.69 6.57
#